data_AF-A0A371MF10-F1
#
_entry.id   AF-A0A371MF10-F1
#
_cell.length_a   1.000
_cell.length_b   1.000
_cell.length_c   1.000
_cell.angle_alpha   90.00
_cell.angle_beta   90.00
_cell.angle_gamma   90.00
#
_symmetry.space_group_name_H-M   'P 1'
#
loop_
_entity.id
_entity.type
_entity.pdbx_description
1 polymer ?
#
loop_
_entity_poly.entity_id
_entity_poly.type
_entity_poly.pdbx_seq_one_letter_code
_entity_poly.pdbx_strand_id
1 'polypeptide(L)'
;MSSAMANNDINRSFDPSDGEDQVLDVFKRGRENGDPWGRANPRYIIDETGISKSNVEYHIRRLRDAGWIRKVARGLYEFVEDPREEETDDDSTTTPTT
;
A
#
# COMPACT_ATOMS: atom_id res chain seq x y z
N MET A 1 -18.77 6.99 20.53
CA MET A 1 -17.60 6.17 20.90
C MET A 1 -16.49 6.49 19.92
N SER A 2 -15.33 6.83 20.47
CA SER A 2 -14.05 7.24 19.85
C SER A 2 -13.74 6.58 18.49
N SER A 3 -13.04 7.19 17.54
CA SER A 3 -12.02 8.23 17.64
C SER A 3 -11.93 8.95 16.30
N ALA A 4 -12.00 10.28 16.33
CA ALA A 4 -11.39 11.11 15.32
C ALA A 4 -9.90 11.18 15.66
N MET A 5 -9.08 10.38 14.98
CA MET A 5 -7.65 10.62 14.89
C MET A 5 -7.34 10.72 13.41
N ALA A 6 -7.01 11.94 13.02
CA ALA A 6 -6.65 12.31 11.67
C ALA A 6 -5.54 11.40 11.17
N ASN A 7 -5.75 10.80 10.00
CA ASN A 7 -4.71 10.16 9.20
C ASN A 7 -3.79 11.26 8.64
N ASN A 8 -2.95 11.85 9.49
CA ASN A 8 -1.96 12.87 9.08
C ASN A 8 -0.52 12.45 9.42
N ASP A 9 -0.29 11.15 9.57
CA ASP A 9 1.04 10.56 9.82
C ASP A 9 1.37 9.52 8.73
N ILE A 10 1.11 9.86 7.46
CA ILE A 10 1.62 9.04 6.34
C ILE A 10 3.12 9.28 6.27
N ASN A 11 3.90 8.24 6.55
CA ASN A 11 5.35 8.33 6.47
C ASN A 11 5.79 8.28 5.00
N ARG A 12 6.04 9.46 4.42
CA ARG A 12 6.52 9.61 3.03
C ARG A 12 7.97 9.20 2.82
N SER A 13 8.76 9.08 3.90
CA SER A 13 10.16 8.64 3.86
C SER A 13 10.31 7.14 4.13
N PHE A 14 9.20 6.41 4.26
CA PHE A 14 9.25 4.96 4.43
C PHE A 14 9.68 4.30 3.12
N ASP A 15 10.76 3.53 3.18
CA ASP A 15 11.26 2.72 2.07
C ASP A 15 10.89 1.25 2.30
N PRO A 16 9.89 0.71 1.58
CA PRO A 16 9.52 -0.70 1.67
C PRO A 16 10.62 -1.59 1.09
N SER A 17 10.87 -2.74 1.71
CA SER A 17 11.67 -3.80 1.07
C SER A 17 10.85 -4.52 0.01
N ASP A 18 11.53 -5.37 -0.78
CA ASP A 18 10.89 -6.22 -1.81
C ASP A 18 9.66 -6.98 -1.28
N GLY A 19 9.73 -7.47 -0.03
CA GLY A 19 8.62 -8.20 0.59
C GLY A 19 7.46 -7.30 0.99
N GLU A 20 7.73 -6.06 1.44
CA GLU A 20 6.66 -5.08 1.69
C GLU A 20 6.02 -4.60 0.38
N ASP A 21 6.81 -4.37 -0.67
CA ASP A 21 6.32 -3.96 -1.98
C ASP A 21 5.44 -5.05 -2.60
N GLN A 22 5.88 -6.31 -2.55
CA GLN A 22 5.07 -7.42 -3.05
C GLN A 22 3.73 -7.54 -2.30
N VAL A 23 3.70 -7.25 -0.99
CA VAL A 23 2.46 -7.22 -0.21
C VAL A 23 1.60 -6.02 -0.62
N LEU A 24 2.20 -4.85 -0.85
CA LEU A 24 1.51 -3.63 -1.25
C LEU A 24 0.86 -3.77 -2.64
N ASP A 25 1.55 -4.42 -3.57
CA ASP A 25 1.04 -4.70 -4.92
C ASP A 25 -0.24 -5.53 -4.91
N VAL A 26 -0.39 -6.44 -3.95
CA VAL A 26 -1.64 -7.20 -3.78
C VAL A 26 -2.82 -6.28 -3.47
N PHE A 27 -2.60 -5.20 -2.69
CA PHE A 27 -3.66 -4.23 -2.42
C PHE A 27 -3.98 -3.36 -3.64
N LYS A 28 -2.99 -3.05 -4.48
CA LYS A 28 -3.17 -2.22 -5.68
C LYS A 28 -3.72 -2.99 -6.87
N ARG A 29 -3.60 -4.32 -6.86
CA ARG A 29 -4.07 -5.18 -7.95
C ARG A 29 -5.55 -4.95 -8.25
N GLY A 30 -5.88 -4.76 -9.53
CA GLY A 30 -7.23 -4.45 -10.00
C GLY A 30 -7.53 -2.96 -10.18
N ARG A 31 -6.70 -2.06 -9.63
CA ARG A 31 -6.87 -0.61 -9.74
C ARG A 31 -6.97 -0.11 -11.18
N GLU A 32 -6.13 -0.64 -12.08
CA GLU A 32 -6.08 -0.21 -13.49
C GLU A 32 -7.15 -0.87 -14.36
N ASN A 33 -7.61 -2.07 -13.98
CA ASN A 33 -8.55 -2.86 -14.78
C ASN A 33 -10.03 -2.63 -14.40
N GLY A 34 -10.28 -1.79 -13.39
CA GLY A 34 -11.63 -1.53 -12.86
C GLY A 34 -12.18 -2.64 -11.96
N ASP A 35 -11.34 -3.59 -11.55
CA ASP A 35 -11.71 -4.65 -10.61
C ASP A 35 -11.77 -4.11 -9.17
N PRO A 36 -12.50 -4.77 -8.26
CA PRO A 36 -12.47 -4.43 -6.84
C PRO A 36 -11.05 -4.54 -6.28
N TRP A 37 -10.52 -3.44 -5.77
CA TRP A 37 -9.15 -3.34 -5.26
C TRP A 37 -9.10 -2.67 -3.88
N GLY A 38 -7.90 -2.56 -3.32
CA GLY A 38 -7.63 -1.78 -2.13
C GLY A 38 -7.93 -2.51 -0.82
N ARG A 39 -8.46 -3.73 -0.83
CA ARG A 39 -8.74 -4.51 0.39
C ARG A 39 -8.23 -5.93 0.28
N ALA A 40 -7.49 -6.36 1.29
CA ALA A 40 -6.96 -7.72 1.35
C ALA A 40 -6.96 -8.26 2.79
N ASN A 41 -7.03 -9.59 2.89
CA ASN A 41 -6.81 -10.30 4.13
C ASN A 41 -5.42 -10.98 4.10
N PRO A 42 -4.78 -11.26 5.25
CA PRO A 42 -3.46 -11.88 5.27
C PRO A 42 -3.40 -13.23 4.56
N ARG A 43 -4.48 -14.01 4.58
CA ARG A 43 -4.52 -15.32 3.94
C ARG A 43 -4.41 -15.21 2.43
N TYR A 44 -5.15 -14.26 1.84
CA TYR A 44 -5.12 -13.93 0.43
C TYR A 44 -3.73 -13.46 0.00
N ILE A 45 -3.11 -12.57 0.79
CA ILE A 45 -1.74 -12.11 0.51
C ILE A 45 -0.75 -13.27 0.49
N ILE A 46 -0.84 -14.20 1.45
CA ILE A 46 0.00 -15.42 1.46
C ILE A 46 -0.20 -16.24 0.19
N ASP A 47 -1.46 -16.46 -0.21
CA ASP A 47 -1.78 -17.27 -1.39
C ASP A 47 -1.29 -16.62 -2.70
N GLU A 48 -1.33 -15.30 -2.80
CA GLU A 48 -0.90 -14.56 -3.99
C GLU A 48 0.62 -14.36 -4.09
N THR A 49 1.31 -14.28 -2.95
CA THR A 49 2.74 -13.93 -2.90
C THR A 49 3.64 -15.12 -2.61
N GLY A 50 3.10 -16.19 -2.00
CA GLY A 50 3.90 -17.30 -1.48
C GLY A 50 4.71 -16.96 -0.22
N ILE A 51 4.61 -15.73 0.29
CA ILE A 51 5.34 -15.28 1.48
C ILE A 51 4.81 -16.04 2.71
N SER A 52 5.72 -16.42 3.62
CA SER A 52 5.35 -17.09 4.86
C SER A 52 4.41 -16.22 5.71
N LYS A 53 3.50 -16.84 6.46
CA LYS A 53 2.55 -16.14 7.33
C LYS A 53 3.22 -15.11 8.25
N SER A 54 4.32 -15.49 8.90
CA SER A 54 5.05 -14.61 9.82
C SER A 54 5.60 -13.38 9.11
N ASN A 55 6.11 -13.53 7.89
CA ASN A 55 6.61 -12.41 7.10
C ASN A 55 5.47 -11.53 6.59
N VAL A 56 4.35 -12.10 6.12
CA VAL A 56 3.17 -11.31 5.74
C VAL A 56 2.66 -10.48 6.90
N GLU A 57 2.54 -11.06 8.11
CA GLU A 57 2.11 -10.32 9.29
C GLU A 57 3.11 -9.20 9.67
N TYR A 58 4.41 -9.46 9.51
CA TYR A 58 5.46 -8.46 9.71
C TYR A 58 5.36 -7.30 8.70
N HIS A 59 5.24 -7.60 7.39
CA HIS A 59 5.13 -6.59 6.34
C HIS A 59 3.86 -5.75 6.48
N ILE A 60 2.71 -6.39 6.75
CA ILE A 60 1.45 -5.69 7.04
C ILE A 60 1.61 -4.75 8.23
N ARG A 61 2.29 -5.19 9.30
CA ARG A 61 2.56 -4.33 10.45
C ARG A 61 3.41 -3.13 10.05
N ARG A 62 4.50 -3.33 9.31
CA ARG A 62 5.39 -2.24 8.85
C ARG A 62 4.65 -1.21 7.99
N LEU A 63 3.91 -1.67 6.98
CA LEU A 63 3.12 -0.81 6.10
C LEU A 63 2.03 -0.05 6.86
N ARG A 64 1.40 -0.70 7.85
CA ARG A 64 0.38 -0.06 8.69
C ARG A 64 0.99 0.97 9.64
N ASP A 65 2.14 0.65 10.24
CA ASP A 65 2.85 1.57 11.12
C ASP A 65 3.39 2.78 10.33
N ALA A 66 3.63 2.64 9.01
CA ALA A 66 3.94 3.74 8.08
C ALA A 66 2.69 4.53 7.59
N GLY A 67 1.48 4.04 7.87
CA GLY A 67 0.23 4.68 7.47
C GLY A 67 -0.24 4.38 6.03
N TRP A 68 0.49 3.56 5.27
CA TRP A 68 0.17 3.26 3.86
C TRP A 68 -1.01 2.30 3.71
N ILE A 69 -1.25 1.49 4.75
CA ILE A 69 -2.45 0.65 4.87
C ILE A 69 -3.06 0.82 6.26
N ARG A 70 -4.36 0.52 6.40
CA ARG A 70 -5.07 0.57 7.68
C ARG A 70 -5.87 -0.70 7.92
N LYS A 71 -6.11 -1.01 9.20
CA LYS A 71 -6.95 -2.15 9.60
C LYS A 71 -8.40 -1.71 9.71
N VAL A 72 -9.27 -2.25 8.87
CA VAL A 72 -10.70 -1.91 8.85
C VAL A 72 -11.50 -2.84 9.76
N ALA A 73 -11.13 -4.12 9.81
CA ALA A 73 -11.76 -5.11 10.68
C ALA A 73 -10.76 -6.19 11.12
N ARG A 74 -11.21 -7.15 11.93
CA ARG A 74 -10.38 -8.29 12.33
C ARG A 74 -10.01 -9.11 11.08
N GLY A 75 -8.73 -9.07 10.71
CA GLY A 75 -8.20 -9.81 9.56
C GLY A 75 -8.46 -9.15 8.20
N LEU A 76 -8.93 -7.89 8.17
CA LEU A 76 -9.17 -7.15 6.94
C LEU A 76 -8.42 -5.82 6.98
N TYR A 77 -7.63 -5.58 5.94
CA TYR A 77 -6.82 -4.39 5.76
C TYR A 77 -7.22 -3.68 4.47
N GLU A 78 -6.99 -2.37 4.44
CA GLU A 78 -7.31 -1.50 3.32
C GLU A 78 -6.12 -0.61 2.99
N PHE A 79 -5.87 -0.41 1.70
CA PHE A 79 -4.91 0.54 1.17
C PHE A 79 -5.35 1.98 1.45
N VAL A 80 -4.40 2.82 1.86
CA VAL A 80 -4.64 4.24 2.11
C VAL A 80 -4.01 5.05 0.98
N GLU A 81 -2.70 5.00 0.87
CA GLU A 81 -1.90 5.81 -0.07
C GLU A 81 -0.50 5.20 -0.22
N ASP A 82 0.11 5.38 -1.39
CA ASP A 82 1.55 5.16 -1.60
C ASP A 82 2.17 6.51 -2.03
N PRO A 83 2.90 7.19 -1.14
CA PRO A 83 3.50 8.50 -1.42
C PRO A 83 4.48 8.53 -2.60
N ARG A 84 4.99 7.37 -3.03
CA ARG A 84 5.94 7.27 -4.16
C ARG A 84 5.26 7.46 -5.51
N GLU A 85 3.95 7.25 -5.60
CA GLU A 85 3.21 7.39 -6.86
C GLU A 85 2.92 8.86 -7.21
N GLU A 86 2.90 9.78 -6.23
CA GLU A 86 2.64 11.20 -6.46
C GLU A 86 3.84 11.96 -7.09
N GLU A 87 5.04 11.39 -7.09
CA GLU A 87 6.25 12.05 -7.61
C GLU A 87 6.45 11.89 -9.13
N THR A 88 5.52 11.27 -9.84
CA THR A 88 5.68 10.90 -11.26
C THR A 88 5.01 11.85 -12.27
N ASP A 89 4.51 13.00 -11.84
CA ASP A 89 3.85 14.01 -12.69
C ASP A 89 4.65 15.33 -12.83
N ASP A 90 5.98 15.29 -13.08
CA ASP A 90 6.74 16.49 -13.51
C ASP A 90 8.02 16.15 -14.30
N ASP A 91 7.91 15.63 -15.54
CA ASP A 91 9.00 15.79 -16.57
C ASP A 91 8.55 15.49 -18.01
N SER A 92 7.44 16.09 -18.47
CA SER A 92 7.11 16.04 -19.90
C SER A 92 6.56 17.38 -20.39
N THR A 93 7.39 18.43 -20.33
CA THR A 93 7.34 19.53 -21.30
C THR A 93 8.72 20.19 -21.38
N THR A 94 9.61 19.64 -22.20
CA THR A 94 10.55 20.48 -22.96
C THR A 94 10.60 19.92 -24.38
N THR A 95 9.78 20.49 -25.24
CA THR A 95 9.98 20.41 -26.69
C THR A 95 11.34 21.05 -27.02
N PRO A 96 12.27 20.35 -27.71
CA PRO A 96 13.32 21.05 -28.40
C PRO A 96 12.70 21.62 -29.68
N THR A 97 12.49 22.93 -29.71
CA THR A 97 12.24 23.68 -30.95
C THR A 97 13.07 24.94 -30.90
N THR A 98 14.24 24.87 -31.52
CA THR A 98 14.88 25.93 -32.32
C THR A 98 16.09 25.33 -33.01
#